data_AF-A0A9P3IN99-F1
#
_entry.id   AF-A0A9P3IN99-F1
#
_cell.length_a   1.000
_cell.length_b   1.000
_cell.length_c   1.000
_cell.angle_alpha   90.00
_cell.angle_beta   90.00
_cell.angle_gamma   90.00
#
_symmetry.space_group_name_H-M   'P 1'
#
loop_
_entity.id
_entity.type
_entity.pdbx_description
1 polymer ?
#
loop_
_entity_poly.entity_id
_entity_poly.type
_entity_poly.pdbx_seq_one_letter_code
_entity_poly.pdbx_strand_id
1 'polypeptide(L)'
;MKGLPCFYRQDGWWTYEFCYKKHIRQMHIEQQDGENKVTMDFVLGRYSARESLRAQKRLEAATAAGGGAAAGAGKRYHVHVYTNGTSCDLTGAGRRTEVRHVCEEGGQTFMGGIKEGPTCEYDLALHTNLLCAHPLFRTVRQPIHFINCHQFPAASTAPSALSAPSSSPPSPSSSGIPILQDIMGELGPMGTRERWMRKGMWRERERGQRERGWMTVTVMRRRVRRGSVVVCVRGRGG
;
A
#
# COMPACT_ATOMS: atom_id res chain seq x y z
N MET A 1 13.24 37.84 20.68
CA MET A 1 13.27 36.70 19.74
C MET A 1 12.61 35.52 20.43
N LYS A 2 11.47 35.01 19.92
CA LYS A 2 10.79 33.85 20.53
C LYS A 2 11.67 32.60 20.31
N GLY A 3 11.97 31.86 21.37
CA GLY A 3 12.73 30.61 21.28
C GLY A 3 12.02 29.58 20.38
N LEU A 4 12.79 28.76 19.67
CA LEU A 4 12.23 27.66 18.86
C LEU A 4 11.51 26.65 19.77
N PRO A 5 10.35 26.09 19.33
CA PRO A 5 9.53 25.21 20.16
C PRO A 5 10.19 23.86 20.42
N CYS A 6 9.89 23.29 21.58
CA CYS A 6 10.22 21.91 21.94
C CYS A 6 8.95 21.08 22.11
N PHE A 7 9.01 19.82 21.70
CA PHE A 7 7.92 18.86 21.74
C PHE A 7 8.31 17.67 22.62
N TYR A 8 7.38 17.22 23.45
CA TYR A 8 7.61 16.13 24.39
C TYR A 8 6.69 14.95 24.06
N ARG A 9 7.19 13.74 24.28
CA ARG A 9 6.39 12.52 24.17
C ARG A 9 6.93 11.46 25.11
N GLN A 10 6.07 10.88 25.92
CA GLN A 10 6.38 9.66 26.67
C GLN A 10 5.99 8.45 25.82
N ASP A 11 6.88 7.47 25.73
CA ASP A 11 6.65 6.19 25.07
C ASP A 11 7.23 5.06 25.95
N GLY A 12 6.35 4.44 26.72
CA GLY A 12 6.71 3.45 27.74
C GLY A 12 7.66 4.04 28.80
N TRP A 13 8.82 3.40 28.95
CA TRP A 13 9.87 3.78 29.90
C TRP A 13 10.56 5.10 29.54
N TRP A 14 10.53 5.51 28.27
CA TRP A 14 11.30 6.66 27.79
C TRP A 14 10.44 7.90 27.60
N THR A 15 10.99 9.06 27.96
CA THR A 15 10.48 10.39 27.62
C THR A 15 11.40 11.01 26.58
N TYR A 16 10.83 11.45 25.47
CA TYR A 16 11.56 12.10 24.38
C TYR A 16 11.28 13.60 24.37
N GLU A 17 12.34 14.38 24.18
CA GLU A 17 12.28 15.82 23.93
C GLU A 17 12.85 16.10 22.55
N PHE A 18 12.09 16.79 21.71
CA PHE A 18 12.52 17.27 20.41
C PHE A 18 12.45 18.80 20.37
N CYS A 19 13.60 19.46 20.36
CA CYS A 19 13.68 20.89 20.17
C CYS A 19 14.03 21.22 18.71
N TYR A 20 13.12 21.91 18.03
CA TYR A 20 13.24 22.17 16.59
C TYR A 20 14.53 22.92 16.26
N LYS A 21 15.29 22.40 15.29
CA LYS A 21 16.65 22.84 14.89
C LYS A 21 17.67 23.00 16.04
N LYS A 22 17.46 22.33 17.18
CA LYS A 22 18.41 22.29 18.30
C LYS A 22 18.92 20.88 18.55
N HIS A 23 18.16 20.05 19.24
CA HIS A 23 18.55 18.70 19.65
C HIS A 23 17.35 17.79 19.85
N ILE A 24 17.64 16.49 19.95
CA ILE A 24 16.71 15.45 20.39
C ILE A 24 17.32 14.78 21.62
N ARG A 25 16.51 14.59 22.66
CA ARG A 25 16.89 13.90 23.89
C ARG A 25 15.93 12.76 24.19
N GLN A 26 16.47 11.72 24.80
CA GLN A 26 15.76 10.60 25.40
C GLN A 26 16.13 10.58 26.88
N MET A 27 15.13 10.59 27.74
CA MET A 27 15.29 10.66 29.18
C MET A 27 14.43 9.60 29.85
N HIS A 28 14.95 8.94 30.87
CA HIS A 28 14.12 8.21 31.82
C HIS A 28 13.91 9.08 33.05
N ILE A 29 12.65 9.19 33.49
CA ILE A 29 12.23 10.04 34.60
C ILE A 29 11.55 9.15 35.64
N GLU A 30 12.09 9.14 36.85
CA GLU A 30 11.51 8.45 38.00
C GLU A 30 11.03 9.47 39.03
N GLN A 31 10.00 9.10 39.79
CA GLN A 31 9.54 9.89 40.93
C GLN A 31 10.38 9.49 42.16
N GLN A 32 11.19 10.41 42.67
CA GLN A 32 11.95 10.21 43.90
C GLN A 32 11.51 11.30 44.91
N ASP A 33 11.04 10.90 46.09
CA ASP A 33 10.60 11.81 47.16
C ASP A 33 9.55 12.86 46.73
N GLY A 34 8.68 12.51 45.78
CA GLY A 34 7.65 13.40 45.25
C GLY A 34 8.15 14.36 44.15
N GLU A 35 9.41 14.26 43.72
CA GLU A 35 10.00 15.06 42.64
C GLU A 35 10.38 14.21 41.43
N ASN A 36 10.25 14.78 40.22
CA ASN A 36 10.65 14.13 38.98
C ASN A 36 12.15 14.23 38.80
N LYS A 37 12.86 13.10 38.88
CA LYS A 37 14.30 13.03 38.68
C LYS A 37 14.64 12.31 37.38
N VAL A 38 15.45 12.96 36.55
CA VAL A 38 16.01 12.34 35.34
C VAL A 38 17.13 11.39 35.76
N THR A 39 16.92 10.09 35.60
CA THR A 39 17.90 9.05 35.99
C THR A 39 18.77 8.61 34.82
N MET A 40 18.28 8.75 33.58
CA MET A 40 19.05 8.51 32.36
C MET A 40 18.78 9.64 31.36
N ASP A 41 19.83 10.12 30.68
CA ASP A 41 19.73 11.21 29.69
C ASP A 41 20.68 10.97 28.52
N PHE A 42 20.11 10.82 27.32
CA PHE A 42 20.84 10.61 26.09
C PHE A 42 20.44 11.63 25.04
N VAL A 43 21.43 12.26 24.41
CA VAL A 43 21.20 13.10 23.24
C VAL A 43 21.16 12.21 22.00
N LEU A 44 20.02 12.12 21.33
CA LEU A 44 19.88 11.29 20.12
C LEU A 44 20.41 12.00 18.86
N GLY A 45 20.67 13.31 18.96
CA GLY A 45 21.39 14.08 17.96
C GLY A 45 21.19 15.59 18.12
N ARG A 46 22.01 16.35 17.41
CA ARG A 46 21.99 17.82 17.31
C ARG A 46 21.82 18.22 15.86
N TYR A 47 21.04 19.26 15.61
CA TYR A 47 20.67 19.65 14.26
C TYR A 47 21.90 19.94 13.40
N SER A 48 21.96 19.32 12.22
CA SER A 48 22.99 19.57 11.22
C SER A 48 22.37 20.11 9.93
N ALA A 49 22.55 21.40 9.67
CA ALA A 49 22.04 22.05 8.45
C ALA A 49 22.63 21.42 7.18
N ARG A 50 23.94 21.12 7.20
CA ARG A 50 24.65 20.49 6.08
C ARG A 50 24.08 19.11 5.74
N GLU A 51 23.93 18.26 6.75
CA GLU A 51 23.41 16.90 6.54
C GLU A 51 21.92 16.91 6.20
N SER A 52 21.15 17.84 6.76
CA SER A 52 19.74 18.02 6.40
C SER A 52 19.58 18.39 4.92
N LEU A 53 20.38 19.35 4.42
CA LEU A 53 20.35 19.74 3.01
C LEU A 53 20.74 18.59 2.08
N ARG A 54 21.77 17.81 2.45
CA ARG A 54 22.20 16.63 1.70
C ARG A 54 21.10 15.56 1.66
N ALA A 55 20.47 15.28 2.80
CA ALA A 55 19.38 14.32 2.89
C ALA A 55 18.17 14.76 2.05
N GLN A 56 17.79 16.03 2.12
CA GLN A 56 16.68 16.57 1.34
C GLN A 56 16.93 16.46 -0.16
N LYS A 57 18.13 16.80 -0.65
CA LYS A 57 18.50 16.64 -2.06
C LYS A 57 18.44 15.18 -2.53
N ARG A 58 18.89 14.24 -1.69
CA ARG A 58 18.81 12.80 -1.99
C ARG A 58 17.35 12.33 -2.09
N LEU A 59 16.50 12.80 -1.18
CA LEU A 59 15.08 12.49 -1.18
C LEU A 59 14.41 13.03 -2.45
N GLU A 60 14.68 14.28 -2.81
CA GLU A 60 14.17 14.90 -4.04
C GLU A 60 14.61 14.13 -5.29
N ALA A 61 15.89 13.77 -5.40
CA ALA A 61 16.40 12.98 -6.52
C ALA A 61 15.73 11.59 -6.60
N ALA A 62 15.55 10.92 -5.46
CA ALA A 62 14.86 9.62 -5.40
C ALA A 62 13.38 9.74 -5.83
N THR A 63 12.71 10.83 -5.46
CA THR A 63 11.32 11.08 -5.90
C THR A 63 11.23 11.38 -7.39
N ALA A 64 12.20 12.11 -7.96
CA ALA A 64 12.25 12.42 -9.39
C ALA A 64 12.55 11.19 -10.25
N ALA A 65 13.37 10.25 -9.75
CA ALA A 65 13.69 8.99 -10.41
C ALA A 65 12.54 7.94 -10.40
N GLY A 66 11.31 8.35 -10.10
CA GLY A 66 10.14 7.47 -10.06
C GLY A 66 10.01 6.59 -8.81
N GLY A 67 10.99 6.63 -7.90
CA GLY A 67 11.00 5.84 -6.66
C GLY A 67 10.06 6.33 -5.55
N GLY A 68 9.38 7.47 -5.74
CA GLY A 68 8.60 8.12 -4.69
C GLY A 68 7.07 8.05 -4.80
N ALA A 69 6.50 7.62 -5.92
CA ALA A 69 5.05 7.71 -6.14
C ALA A 69 4.45 6.78 -7.21
N ALA A 70 5.18 5.76 -7.67
CA ALA A 70 4.60 4.71 -8.50
C ALA A 70 4.30 3.50 -7.61
N ALA A 71 3.01 3.24 -7.38
CA ALA A 71 2.43 2.17 -6.53
C ALA A 71 2.28 2.49 -5.02
N GLY A 72 1.27 3.30 -4.68
CA GLY A 72 0.56 3.19 -3.39
C GLY A 72 1.23 3.78 -2.13
N ALA A 73 0.61 4.86 -1.64
CA ALA A 73 0.36 5.08 -0.20
C ALA A 73 1.49 5.50 0.77
N GLY A 74 2.48 6.29 0.34
CA GLY A 74 3.37 7.02 1.27
C GLY A 74 3.07 8.52 1.35
N LYS A 75 2.92 9.11 2.55
CA LYS A 75 2.90 10.59 2.69
C LYS A 75 4.30 11.14 2.35
N ARG A 76 4.41 12.15 1.47
CA ARG A 76 5.70 12.88 1.28
C ARG A 76 6.07 13.63 2.56
N TYR A 77 7.36 13.83 2.79
CA TYR A 77 7.86 14.48 4.00
C TYR A 77 9.08 15.36 3.71
N HIS A 78 9.33 16.33 4.59
CA HIS A 78 10.55 17.15 4.59
C HIS A 78 11.51 16.62 5.65
N VAL A 79 12.79 16.45 5.31
CA VAL A 79 13.74 15.77 6.19
C VAL A 79 14.71 16.73 6.88
N HIS A 80 14.90 16.56 8.18
CA HIS A 80 16.05 17.11 8.91
C HIS A 80 16.90 15.98 9.51
N VAL A 81 18.20 16.22 9.58
CA VAL A 81 19.16 15.29 10.15
C VAL A 81 19.78 15.89 11.41
N TYR A 82 19.82 15.07 12.45
CA TYR A 82 20.40 15.36 13.74
C TYR A 82 21.55 14.37 14.00
N THR A 83 22.77 14.86 14.18
CA THR A 83 23.99 14.05 14.34
C THR A 83 24.73 14.44 15.63
N ASN A 84 25.85 13.79 15.93
CA ASN A 84 26.67 14.10 17.11
C ASN A 84 25.88 13.99 18.42
N GLY A 85 25.07 12.94 18.54
CA GLY A 85 24.45 12.55 19.80
C GLY A 85 25.46 11.94 20.78
N THR A 86 24.98 11.49 21.92
CA THR A 86 25.78 10.73 22.90
C THR A 86 26.36 9.49 22.23
N SER A 87 27.57 9.11 22.65
CA SER A 87 28.25 7.92 22.14
C SER A 87 27.40 6.68 22.39
N CYS A 88 27.21 5.88 21.36
CA CYS A 88 26.62 4.56 21.45
C CYS A 88 27.63 3.61 22.09
N ASP A 89 27.21 2.88 23.11
CA ASP A 89 27.97 1.83 23.79
C ASP A 89 28.22 0.62 22.88
N LEU A 90 27.25 0.29 22.02
CA LEU A 90 27.33 -0.87 21.12
C LEU A 90 28.18 -0.63 19.87
N THR A 91 28.12 0.58 19.29
CA THR A 91 28.80 0.90 18.02
C THR A 91 29.98 1.85 18.17
N GLY A 92 30.11 2.54 19.32
CA GLY A 92 31.08 3.62 19.53
C GLY A 92 30.78 4.91 18.75
N ALA A 93 29.81 4.91 17.84
CA ALA A 93 29.44 6.08 17.06
C ALA A 93 28.47 6.99 17.84
N GLY A 94 28.47 8.28 17.55
CA GLY A 94 27.47 9.20 18.10
C GLY A 94 26.08 8.88 17.55
N ARG A 95 25.08 8.81 18.44
CA ARG A 95 23.66 8.61 18.05
C ARG A 95 23.22 9.63 16.99
N ARG A 96 22.39 9.18 16.06
CA ARG A 96 21.88 9.97 14.93
C ARG A 96 20.37 9.80 14.79
N THR A 97 19.68 10.88 14.44
CA THR A 97 18.24 10.85 14.17
C THR A 97 17.90 11.53 12.85
N GLU A 98 17.02 10.90 12.08
CA GLU A 98 16.33 11.50 10.95
C GLU A 98 14.93 11.94 11.39
N VAL A 99 14.62 13.22 11.25
CA VAL A 99 13.31 13.79 11.55
C VAL A 99 12.54 14.00 10.25
N ARG A 100 11.45 13.26 10.09
CA ARG A 100 10.52 13.36 8.96
C ARG A 100 9.35 14.25 9.35
N HIS A 101 9.28 15.41 8.73
CA HIS A 101 8.18 16.35 8.90
C HIS A 101 7.07 15.95 7.93
N VAL A 102 5.93 15.55 8.44
CA VAL A 102 4.81 15.01 7.67
C VAL A 102 3.62 15.95 7.78
N CYS A 103 2.93 16.19 6.66
CA CYS A 103 1.69 16.97 6.67
C CYS A 103 0.58 16.22 7.43
N GLU A 104 0.03 16.92 8.43
CA GLU A 104 -1.18 16.53 9.14
C GLU A 104 -2.18 17.69 9.12
N GLU A 105 -3.36 17.44 8.57
CA GLU A 105 -4.42 18.45 8.44
C GLU A 105 -5.15 18.60 9.78
N GLY A 106 -5.51 19.84 10.15
CA GLY A 106 -6.45 20.09 11.25
C GLY A 106 -5.90 19.97 12.68
N GLY A 107 -4.60 20.12 12.91
CA GLY A 107 -4.02 20.04 14.25
C GLY A 107 -2.83 20.98 14.50
N GLN A 108 -2.42 21.05 15.77
CA GLN A 108 -1.14 21.62 16.16
C GLN A 108 0.02 20.68 15.76
N THR A 109 1.25 21.20 15.78
CA THR A 109 2.43 20.35 15.51
C THR A 109 2.70 19.45 16.71
N PHE A 110 2.91 18.15 16.48
CA PHE A 110 3.21 17.18 17.55
C PHE A 110 4.15 16.06 17.08
N MET A 111 4.79 15.39 18.04
CA MET A 111 5.64 14.22 17.78
C MET A 111 4.76 12.97 17.57
N GLY A 112 4.67 12.50 16.32
CA GLY A 112 3.86 11.34 15.94
C GLY A 112 4.47 9.99 16.32
N GLY A 113 5.78 9.95 16.57
CA GLY A 113 6.48 8.83 17.17
C GLY A 113 7.97 8.88 16.90
N ILE A 114 8.72 8.07 17.63
CA ILE A 114 10.14 7.84 17.40
C ILE A 114 10.38 6.34 17.48
N LYS A 115 11.17 5.81 16.56
CA LYS A 115 11.59 4.41 16.58
C LYS A 115 13.08 4.31 16.32
N GLU A 116 13.71 3.31 16.91
CA GLU A 116 15.06 2.92 16.57
C GLU A 116 14.99 1.95 15.38
N GLY A 117 15.68 2.29 14.29
CA GLY A 117 15.80 1.42 13.12
C GLY A 117 16.99 0.48 13.32
N PRO A 118 18.15 0.81 12.73
CA PRO A 118 19.44 0.27 13.17
C PRO A 118 19.79 0.72 14.59
N THR A 119 20.68 -0.02 15.25
CA THR A 119 21.21 0.34 16.57
C THR A 119 21.77 1.77 16.59
N CYS A 120 21.29 2.58 17.53
CA CYS A 120 21.67 3.99 17.73
C CYS A 120 21.32 4.94 16.56
N GLU A 121 20.46 4.50 15.64
CA GLU A 121 19.88 5.31 14.58
C GLU A 121 18.36 5.39 14.72
N TYR A 122 17.83 6.61 14.78
CA TYR A 122 16.43 6.86 15.09
C TYR A 122 15.69 7.52 13.91
N ASP A 123 14.44 7.14 13.74
CA ASP A 123 13.47 7.79 12.86
C ASP A 123 12.40 8.48 13.72
N LEU A 124 12.31 9.81 13.66
CA LEU A 124 11.28 10.60 14.34
C LEU A 124 10.29 11.17 13.33
N ALA A 125 9.00 10.93 13.54
CA ALA A 125 7.93 11.54 12.75
C ALA A 125 7.37 12.77 13.48
N LEU A 126 7.49 13.95 12.85
CA LEU A 126 6.88 15.20 13.32
C LEU A 126 5.68 15.53 12.44
N HIS A 127 4.49 15.53 13.00
CA HIS A 127 3.27 15.90 12.30
C HIS A 127 3.07 17.40 12.43
N THR A 128 2.89 18.09 11.30
CA THR A 128 2.71 19.54 11.27
C THR A 128 1.75 19.95 10.16
N ASN A 129 0.92 20.95 10.45
CA ASN A 129 0.05 21.57 9.46
C ASN A 129 0.80 22.51 8.51
N LEU A 130 2.02 22.94 8.87
CA LEU A 130 2.80 23.92 8.09
C LEU A 130 3.14 23.40 6.68
N LEU A 131 3.43 22.11 6.56
CA LEU A 131 3.72 21.50 5.26
C LEU A 131 2.46 21.33 4.40
N CYS A 132 1.29 21.28 5.01
CA CYS A 132 0.03 21.12 4.30
C CYS A 132 -0.33 22.35 3.46
N ALA A 133 0.36 23.49 3.60
CA ALA A 133 0.21 24.61 2.68
C ALA A 133 0.64 24.24 1.25
N HIS A 134 1.61 23.32 1.10
CA HIS A 134 2.16 22.97 -0.20
C HIS A 134 1.56 21.66 -0.75
N PRO A 135 1.03 21.63 -2.00
CA PRO A 135 0.32 20.48 -2.54
C PRO A 135 1.11 19.17 -2.55
N LEU A 136 2.44 19.23 -2.68
CA LEU A 136 3.28 18.02 -2.71
C LEU A 136 3.24 17.20 -1.41
N PHE A 137 3.01 17.84 -0.26
CA PHE A 137 2.96 17.17 1.04
C PHE A 137 1.55 16.75 1.44
N ARG A 138 0.50 17.28 0.79
CA ARG A 138 -0.87 16.82 1.01
C ARG A 138 -1.01 15.40 0.47
N THR A 139 -1.47 14.49 1.31
CA THR A 139 -1.91 13.18 0.83
C THR A 139 -3.30 13.29 0.26
N VAL A 140 -3.42 13.07 -1.04
CA VAL A 140 -4.71 12.84 -1.67
C VAL A 140 -5.27 11.56 -1.06
N ARG A 141 -6.28 11.69 -0.20
CA ARG A 141 -7.06 10.53 0.24
C ARG A 141 -7.67 9.94 -1.03
N GLN A 142 -7.25 8.73 -1.39
CA GLN A 142 -7.87 8.02 -2.51
C GLN A 142 -9.35 7.86 -2.16
N PRO A 143 -10.28 8.23 -3.05
CA PRO A 143 -11.70 8.10 -2.77
C PRO A 143 -12.02 6.63 -2.46
N ILE A 144 -12.70 6.39 -1.34
CA ILE A 144 -13.18 5.04 -1.00
C ILE A 144 -14.27 4.70 -2.02
N HIS A 145 -14.05 3.64 -2.79
CA HIS A 145 -15.06 3.13 -3.71
C HIS A 145 -15.82 2.00 -3.05
N PHE A 146 -17.11 2.23 -2.78
CA PHE A 146 -18.01 1.17 -2.34
C PHE A 146 -18.24 0.20 -3.49
N ILE A 147 -17.92 -1.07 -3.27
CA ILE A 147 -18.16 -2.14 -4.22
C ILE A 147 -19.27 -3.00 -3.61
N ASN A 148 -20.46 -2.95 -4.23
CA ASN A 148 -21.59 -3.75 -3.81
C ASN A 148 -21.54 -5.07 -4.56
N CYS A 149 -21.43 -6.17 -3.82
CA CYS A 149 -21.41 -7.52 -4.38
C CYS A 149 -22.73 -8.23 -4.07
N HIS A 150 -23.37 -8.74 -5.11
CA HIS A 150 -24.57 -9.54 -5.01
C HIS A 150 -24.28 -10.98 -5.42
N GLN A 151 -24.86 -11.94 -4.71
CA GLN A 151 -24.85 -13.33 -5.15
C GLN A 151 -25.62 -13.41 -6.46
N PHE A 152 -25.00 -14.00 -7.48
CA PHE A 152 -25.71 -14.32 -8.70
C PHE A 152 -26.61 -15.53 -8.38
N PRO A 153 -27.90 -15.52 -8.75
CA PRO A 153 -28.75 -16.66 -8.52
C PRO A 153 -28.10 -17.88 -9.18
N ALA A 154 -27.82 -18.92 -8.39
CA ALA A 154 -27.57 -20.23 -8.94
C ALA A 154 -28.81 -20.55 -9.79
N ALA A 155 -28.61 -20.96 -11.05
CA ALA A 155 -29.69 -21.34 -11.93
C ALA A 155 -30.64 -22.25 -11.15
N SER A 156 -31.79 -21.70 -10.77
CA SER A 156 -32.83 -22.44 -10.06
C SER A 156 -33.18 -23.59 -10.99
N THR A 157 -33.08 -24.81 -10.44
CA THR A 157 -33.68 -26.01 -11.00
C THR A 157 -34.97 -25.65 -11.73
N ALA A 158 -35.01 -25.99 -13.03
CA ALA A 158 -36.20 -25.85 -13.85
C ALA A 158 -37.40 -26.41 -13.09
N PRO A 159 -38.56 -25.72 -13.05
CA PRO A 159 -39.74 -26.28 -12.43
C PRO A 159 -40.07 -27.62 -13.10
N SER A 160 -40.25 -28.65 -12.27
CA SER A 160 -40.71 -29.97 -12.68
C SER A 160 -41.91 -29.85 -13.61
N ALA A 161 -41.85 -30.62 -14.68
CA ALA A 161 -42.86 -30.73 -15.73
C ALA A 161 -44.29 -30.77 -15.16
N LEU A 162 -45.11 -29.79 -15.55
CA LEU A 162 -46.54 -30.02 -15.70
C LEU A 162 -46.76 -30.74 -17.04
N SER A 163 -47.39 -31.90 -16.93
CA SER A 163 -47.80 -32.82 -17.99
C SER A 163 -48.55 -32.13 -19.13
N ALA A 164 -48.11 -32.38 -20.37
CA ALA A 164 -48.92 -32.20 -21.57
C ALA A 164 -49.13 -33.57 -22.24
N PRO A 165 -50.37 -33.94 -22.63
CA PRO A 165 -50.63 -35.17 -23.35
C PRO A 165 -50.23 -35.08 -24.83
N SER A 166 -49.99 -36.27 -25.36
CA SER A 166 -49.46 -36.67 -26.67
C SER A 166 -50.12 -36.06 -27.90
N SER A 167 -49.32 -35.68 -28.90
CA SER A 167 -49.57 -36.03 -30.30
C SER A 167 -48.28 -35.89 -31.12
N SER A 168 -47.95 -36.95 -31.86
CA SER A 168 -46.80 -37.09 -32.75
C SER A 168 -47.06 -36.41 -34.10
N PRO A 169 -46.01 -36.03 -34.86
CA PRO A 169 -45.86 -36.59 -36.21
C PRO A 169 -44.41 -37.02 -36.55
N PRO A 170 -44.21 -37.74 -37.68
CA PRO A 170 -43.14 -38.73 -37.84
C PRO A 170 -41.84 -38.23 -38.47
N SER A 171 -40.84 -39.12 -38.35
CA SER A 171 -39.48 -39.10 -38.86
C SER A 171 -39.36 -39.16 -40.40
N PRO A 172 -38.17 -38.80 -40.91
CA PRO A 172 -37.48 -39.66 -41.87
C PRO A 172 -36.04 -39.98 -41.39
N SER A 173 -35.72 -41.25 -41.10
CA SER A 173 -34.92 -42.18 -41.94
C SER A 173 -33.60 -41.57 -42.44
N SER A 174 -32.47 -41.80 -41.76
CA SER A 174 -31.54 -42.92 -41.91
C SER A 174 -30.91 -43.05 -43.31
N SER A 175 -29.60 -42.78 -43.38
CA SER A 175 -28.57 -43.35 -44.29
C SER A 175 -27.37 -42.40 -44.17
N GLY A 176 -26.26 -42.73 -43.52
CA GLY A 176 -25.27 -43.70 -43.99
C GLY A 176 -23.94 -42.95 -44.25
N ILE A 177 -22.99 -43.08 -43.33
CA ILE A 177 -21.53 -42.86 -43.54
C ILE A 177 -21.07 -44.11 -44.36
N PRO A 178 -19.98 -44.17 -45.18
CA PRO A 178 -18.63 -43.69 -44.81
C PRO A 178 -17.56 -43.37 -45.91
N ILE A 179 -16.35 -43.07 -45.41
CA ILE A 179 -14.98 -43.30 -45.97
C ILE A 179 -14.35 -42.22 -46.89
N LEU A 180 -13.28 -41.57 -46.39
CA LEU A 180 -11.91 -41.69 -46.95
C LEU A 180 -10.82 -41.17 -45.97
N GLN A 181 -9.99 -42.10 -45.52
CA GLN A 181 -8.56 -41.96 -45.15
C GLN A 181 -7.75 -41.64 -46.42
N ASP A 182 -6.53 -41.09 -46.49
CA ASP A 182 -5.36 -40.84 -45.62
C ASP A 182 -4.56 -39.73 -46.32
N ILE A 183 -3.72 -38.93 -45.63
CA ILE A 183 -2.30 -38.66 -45.99
C ILE A 183 -1.56 -38.23 -44.71
N MET A 184 -0.62 -39.05 -44.24
CA MET A 184 0.49 -38.66 -43.35
C MET A 184 1.72 -38.34 -44.20
N GLY A 185 2.44 -37.27 -43.86
CA GLY A 185 3.71 -36.89 -44.48
C GLY A 185 4.51 -35.97 -43.55
N GLU A 186 5.56 -36.55 -42.97
CA GLU A 186 6.50 -36.05 -41.97
C GLU A 186 7.13 -34.66 -42.20
N LEU A 187 7.41 -33.94 -41.11
CA LEU A 187 8.71 -33.30 -40.82
C LEU A 187 8.85 -33.12 -39.29
N GLY A 188 9.78 -33.84 -38.66
CA GLY A 188 10.31 -33.49 -37.33
C GLY A 188 11.48 -32.49 -37.44
N PRO A 189 12.31 -32.30 -36.39
CA PRO A 189 11.99 -32.04 -34.99
C PRO A 189 12.70 -30.76 -34.50
N MET A 190 12.09 -29.98 -33.60
CA MET A 190 12.83 -28.99 -32.80
C MET A 190 12.29 -29.02 -31.37
N GLY A 191 13.09 -29.63 -30.49
CA GLY A 191 12.81 -29.71 -29.08
C GLY A 191 12.94 -28.35 -28.40
N THR A 192 11.88 -27.93 -27.71
CA THR A 192 11.95 -26.96 -26.63
C THR A 192 11.57 -27.65 -25.34
N ARG A 193 12.54 -27.75 -24.42
CA ARG A 193 12.36 -28.19 -23.03
C ARG A 193 11.35 -27.27 -22.35
N GLU A 194 10.10 -27.69 -22.24
CA GLU A 194 9.12 -27.03 -21.38
C GLU A 194 9.34 -27.47 -19.93
N ARG A 195 10.15 -26.66 -19.25
CA ARG A 195 10.21 -26.60 -17.80
C ARG A 195 8.85 -26.11 -17.30
N TRP A 196 8.13 -26.97 -16.60
CA TRP A 196 6.93 -26.61 -15.87
C TRP A 196 7.25 -25.51 -14.85
N MET A 197 6.80 -24.28 -15.12
CA MET A 197 6.55 -23.28 -14.10
C MET A 197 5.10 -22.86 -14.19
N ARG A 198 4.35 -23.15 -13.13
CA ARG A 198 3.01 -22.61 -12.88
C ARG A 198 3.09 -21.09 -12.88
N LYS A 199 2.56 -20.46 -13.93
CA LYS A 199 2.08 -19.07 -13.89
C LYS A 199 0.71 -19.05 -14.56
N GLY A 200 -0.29 -18.64 -13.79
CA GLY A 200 -1.69 -18.60 -14.20
C GLY A 200 -1.85 -17.80 -15.48
N MET A 201 -2.27 -18.50 -16.53
CA MET A 201 -2.54 -17.97 -17.85
C MET A 201 -3.93 -17.33 -17.82
N TRP A 202 -3.99 -16.00 -17.87
CA TRP A 202 -5.21 -15.27 -18.23
C TRP A 202 -5.29 -15.28 -19.76
N ARG A 203 -6.34 -15.88 -20.33
CA ARG A 203 -6.71 -15.67 -21.73
C ARG A 203 -7.68 -14.50 -21.77
N GLU A 204 -7.23 -13.38 -22.30
CA GLU A 204 -8.09 -12.28 -22.72
C GLU A 204 -8.75 -12.69 -24.06
N ARG A 205 -10.08 -12.75 -24.08
CA ARG A 205 -10.85 -12.92 -25.31
C ARG A 205 -11.62 -11.62 -25.52
N GLU A 206 -11.02 -10.69 -26.27
CA GLU A 206 -11.72 -9.50 -26.76
C GLU A 206 -12.89 -9.94 -27.66
N ARG A 207 -14.11 -9.58 -27.27
CA ARG A 207 -15.27 -9.63 -28.15
C ARG A 207 -16.01 -8.30 -28.09
N GLY A 208 -15.97 -7.60 -29.22
CA GLY A 208 -17.07 -6.77 -29.73
C GLY A 208 -17.39 -5.53 -28.91
N GLN A 209 -16.64 -4.47 -29.16
CA GLN A 209 -17.00 -3.10 -28.84
C GLN A 209 -18.20 -2.68 -29.68
N ARG A 210 -19.36 -2.45 -29.04
CA ARG A 210 -20.47 -1.70 -29.64
C ARG A 210 -20.83 -0.57 -28.69
N GLU A 211 -20.44 0.63 -29.09
CA GLU A 211 -20.57 1.87 -28.33
C GLU A 211 -22.05 2.27 -28.15
N ARG A 212 -22.52 2.34 -26.90
CA ARG A 212 -23.56 3.27 -26.42
C ARG A 212 -23.35 3.53 -24.93
N GLY A 213 -23.02 4.77 -24.57
CA GLY A 213 -23.07 5.32 -23.20
C GLY A 213 -22.14 4.67 -22.18
N TRP A 214 -20.98 5.27 -21.92
CA TRP A 214 -19.95 4.74 -21.03
C TRP A 214 -20.41 4.71 -19.55
N MET A 215 -21.04 3.60 -19.14
CA MET A 215 -20.84 3.03 -17.83
C MET A 215 -19.86 1.87 -17.98
N THR A 216 -18.61 2.07 -17.57
CA THR A 216 -17.63 0.97 -17.53
C THR A 216 -17.99 0.03 -16.39
N VAL A 217 -18.89 -0.93 -16.64
CA VAL A 217 -19.21 -1.99 -15.69
C VAL A 217 -18.11 -3.04 -15.77
N THR A 218 -17.14 -2.96 -14.86
CA THR A 218 -16.14 -4.02 -14.71
C THR A 218 -16.77 -5.18 -13.95
N VAL A 219 -17.27 -6.18 -14.68
CA VAL A 219 -17.80 -7.41 -14.08
C VAL A 219 -16.64 -8.36 -13.78
N MET A 220 -16.15 -8.36 -12.53
CA MET A 220 -15.21 -9.40 -12.09
C MET A 220 -15.97 -10.66 -11.69
N ARG A 221 -15.91 -11.71 -12.52
CA ARG A 221 -16.39 -13.05 -12.16
C ARG A 221 -15.29 -13.83 -11.43
N ARG A 222 -15.44 -14.03 -10.12
CA ARG A 222 -14.57 -14.95 -9.36
C ARG A 222 -15.32 -16.24 -9.08
N ARG A 223 -14.82 -17.36 -9.61
CA ARG A 223 -15.37 -18.70 -9.35
C ARG A 223 -14.91 -19.14 -7.95
N VAL A 224 -15.81 -19.11 -6.96
CA VAL A 224 -15.54 -19.67 -5.62
C VAL A 224 -15.68 -21.19 -5.71
N ARG A 225 -14.91 -21.96 -4.91
CA ARG A 225 -14.83 -23.44 -4.92
C ARG A 225 -16.16 -24.20 -4.71
N ARG A 226 -17.30 -23.52 -4.58
CA ARG A 226 -18.64 -24.10 -4.37
C ARG A 226 -19.72 -23.49 -5.28
N GLY A 227 -19.48 -23.42 -6.60
CA GLY A 227 -20.54 -23.19 -7.59
C GLY A 227 -21.20 -21.79 -7.62
N SER A 228 -21.01 -20.93 -6.63
CA SER A 228 -21.59 -19.59 -6.59
C SER A 228 -20.83 -18.62 -7.49
N VAL A 229 -21.57 -17.96 -8.39
CA VAL A 229 -21.09 -16.79 -9.14
C VAL A 229 -21.44 -15.55 -8.31
N VAL A 230 -20.51 -14.63 -8.15
CA VAL A 230 -20.74 -13.33 -7.48
C VAL A 230 -20.57 -12.24 -8.53
N VAL A 231 -21.48 -11.26 -8.52
CA VAL A 231 -21.39 -10.06 -9.36
C VAL A 231 -21.15 -8.87 -8.45
N CYS A 232 -20.03 -8.19 -8.66
CA CYS A 232 -19.69 -6.98 -7.94
C CYS A 232 -19.83 -5.77 -8.88
N VAL A 233 -20.49 -4.73 -8.40
CA VAL A 233 -20.69 -3.47 -9.12
C VAL A 233 -20.11 -2.34 -8.27
N ARG A 234 -19.37 -1.43 -8.89
CA ARG A 234 -18.88 -0.22 -8.24
C ARG A 234 -20.07 0.73 -8.06
N GLY A 235 -20.42 1.04 -6.82
CA GLY A 235 -21.48 2.00 -6.51
C GLY A 235 -21.09 3.41 -6.99
N ARG A 236 -22.05 4.14 -7.55
CA ARG A 236 -21.91 5.60 -7.68
C ARG A 236 -22.01 6.19 -6.29
N GLY A 237 -20.92 6.74 -5.77
CA GLY A 237 -20.98 7.56 -4.56
C GLY A 237 -21.91 8.75 -4.82
N GLY A 238 -22.86 8.97 -3.91
CA GLY A 238 -23.70 10.16 -3.88
C GLY A 238 -22.94 11.39 -3.40
#